data_AF-A0A1V4X769-F1
#
_entry.id   AF-A0A1V4X769-F1
#
_cell.length_a   1.000
_cell.length_b   1.000
_cell.length_c   1.000
_cell.angle_alpha   90.00
_cell.angle_beta   90.00
_cell.angle_gamma   90.00
#
_symmetry.space_group_name_H-M   'P 1'
#
loop_
_entity.id
_entity.type
_entity.pdbx_description
1 polymer ?
#
loop_
_entity_poly.entity_id
_entity_poly.type
_entity_poly.pdbx_seq_one_letter_code
_entity_poly.pdbx_strand_id
1 'polypeptide(L)'
;MRGFRFFRIILSSKGFSLIELVTFIIVGGIILPASIVAFTTVMGNFSAPDYQVKARFYCQQTMEQLTSNAYTGISVTGGDFVGASPETGFQRKWNICYVSASNPVQCAADQTVDTNYKKLTISVTTPDNSVYDVSTLISRRPKS
;
A
#
# COMPACT_ATOMS: atom_id res chain seq x y z
N MET A 1 -39.22 -1.94 22.63
CA MET A 1 -38.19 -1.61 21.62
C MET A 1 -38.76 -0.49 20.75
N ARG A 2 -38.68 0.79 21.16
CA ARG A 2 -37.63 1.78 20.84
C ARG A 2 -37.14 1.77 19.39
N GLY A 3 -37.43 2.87 18.68
CA GLY A 3 -36.62 3.37 17.56
C GLY A 3 -37.20 3.14 16.18
N PHE A 4 -37.85 4.18 15.62
CA PHE A 4 -37.75 4.68 14.24
C PHE A 4 -38.99 5.54 13.92
N ARG A 5 -38.90 6.85 14.13
CA ARG A 5 -39.85 7.84 13.57
C ARG A 5 -39.09 9.03 12.96
N PHE A 6 -38.05 8.73 12.18
CA PHE A 6 -37.19 9.75 11.57
C PHE A 6 -37.57 10.11 10.12
N PHE A 7 -38.65 9.57 9.57
CA PHE A 7 -39.04 9.86 8.18
C PHE A 7 -40.55 9.98 8.05
N ARG A 8 -41.07 11.18 8.35
CA ARG A 8 -42.40 11.57 7.88
C ARG A 8 -42.34 12.98 7.29
N ILE A 9 -41.48 13.14 6.30
CA ILE A 9 -41.59 14.18 5.29
C ILE A 9 -42.58 13.64 4.26
N ILE A 10 -43.88 13.78 4.52
CA ILE A 10 -44.91 13.64 3.48
C ILE A 10 -45.82 14.86 3.63
N LEU A 11 -45.39 15.93 2.97
CA LEU A 11 -46.21 16.90 2.23
C LEU A 11 -47.64 17.09 2.76
N SER A 12 -47.76 17.88 3.82
CA SER A 12 -49.04 18.54 4.15
C SER A 12 -49.08 19.87 3.39
N SER A 13 -50.15 20.11 2.65
CA SER A 13 -50.37 21.21 1.70
C SER A 13 -50.53 22.59 2.36
N LYS A 14 -49.58 23.00 3.20
CA LYS A 14 -49.50 24.34 3.78
C LYS A 14 -48.19 24.97 3.30
N GLY A 15 -48.28 26.19 2.77
CA GLY A 15 -47.14 26.91 2.20
C GLY A 15 -45.98 27.01 3.18
N PHE A 16 -44.77 27.00 2.63
CA PHE A 16 -43.52 27.12 3.40
C PHE A 16 -43.51 28.45 4.15
N SER A 17 -43.26 28.44 5.45
CA SER A 17 -43.13 29.69 6.21
C SER A 17 -41.79 30.36 5.89
N LEU A 18 -41.77 31.69 5.79
CA LEU A 18 -40.53 32.44 5.50
C LEU A 18 -39.42 32.15 6.51
N ILE A 19 -39.78 31.95 7.79
CA ILE A 19 -38.81 31.58 8.83
C ILE A 19 -38.23 30.17 8.65
N GLU A 20 -39.02 29.25 8.11
CA GLU A 20 -38.61 27.88 7.81
C GLU A 20 -37.61 27.87 6.64
N LEU A 21 -37.82 28.74 5.65
CA LEU A 21 -36.90 28.91 4.51
C LEU A 21 -35.54 29.45 4.98
N VAL A 22 -35.57 30.49 5.79
CA VAL A 22 -34.37 31.13 6.31
C VAL A 22 -33.58 30.16 7.19
N THR A 23 -34.25 29.39 8.05
CA THR A 23 -33.57 28.38 8.88
C THR A 23 -32.99 27.23 8.06
N PHE A 24 -33.66 26.77 6.99
CA PHE A 24 -33.10 25.76 6.08
C PHE A 24 -31.82 26.24 5.36
N ILE A 25 -31.79 27.50 4.90
CA ILE A 25 -30.61 28.06 4.22
C ILE A 25 -29.44 28.19 5.20
N ILE A 26 -29.69 28.66 6.42
CA ILE A 26 -28.64 28.81 7.45
C ILE A 26 -28.06 27.45 7.85
N VAL A 27 -28.94 26.48 8.16
CA VAL A 27 -28.51 25.14 8.57
C VAL A 27 -27.82 24.41 7.41
N GLY A 28 -28.37 24.50 6.19
CA GLY A 28 -27.77 23.94 4.99
C GLY A 28 -26.40 24.54 4.69
N GLY A 29 -26.24 25.86 4.86
CA GLY A 29 -24.97 26.56 4.66
C GLY A 29 -23.86 26.13 5.62
N ILE A 30 -24.19 25.62 6.80
CA ILE A 30 -23.21 25.09 7.77
C ILE A 30 -22.92 23.61 7.50
N ILE A 31 -23.96 22.81 7.23
CA ILE A 31 -23.84 21.36 7.10
C ILE A 31 -23.25 20.94 5.74
N LEU A 32 -23.60 21.62 4.64
CA LEU A 32 -23.17 21.22 3.30
C LEU A 32 -21.65 21.32 3.10
N PRO A 33 -20.95 22.41 3.48
CA PRO A 33 -19.50 22.49 3.31
C PRO A 33 -18.76 21.41 4.11
N ALA A 34 -19.16 21.18 5.36
CA ALA A 34 -18.56 20.15 6.22
C ALA A 34 -18.77 18.74 5.65
N SER A 35 -19.95 18.47 5.10
CA SER A 35 -20.28 17.20 4.46
C SER A 35 -19.44 16.98 3.19
N ILE A 36 -19.30 18.00 2.35
CA ILE A 36 -18.48 17.92 1.12
C ILE A 36 -17.03 17.59 1.47
N VAL A 37 -16.44 18.24 2.48
CA VAL A 37 -15.06 17.95 2.91
C VAL A 37 -14.91 16.52 3.44
N ALA A 38 -15.87 16.04 4.23
CA ALA A 38 -15.85 14.67 4.73
C ALA A 38 -15.95 13.64 3.59
N PHE A 39 -16.83 13.87 2.61
CA PHE A 39 -16.99 12.99 1.47
C PHE A 39 -15.78 13.00 0.53
N THR A 40 -15.21 14.16 0.23
CA THR A 40 -14.03 14.24 -0.66
C THR A 40 -12.80 13.58 -0.02
N THR A 41 -12.64 13.70 1.29
CA THR A 41 -11.55 13.04 2.03
C THR A 41 -11.67 11.51 1.97
N VAL A 42 -12.89 10.97 2.15
CA VAL A 42 -13.13 9.54 2.05
C VAL A 42 -12.94 9.03 0.61
N MET A 43 -13.42 9.77 -0.40
CA MET A 43 -13.27 9.39 -1.81
C MET A 43 -11.81 9.41 -2.29
N GLY A 44 -10.98 10.34 -1.80
CA GLY A 44 -9.55 10.39 -2.11
C GLY A 44 -8.77 9.15 -1.67
N ASN A 45 -9.21 8.49 -0.60
CA ASN A 45 -8.59 7.23 -0.15
C ASN A 45 -8.93 6.03 -1.06
N PHE A 46 -9.97 6.13 -1.89
CA PHE A 46 -10.35 5.09 -2.85
C PHE A 46 -9.64 5.20 -4.21
N SER A 47 -8.93 6.29 -4.51
CA SER A 47 -8.15 6.44 -5.75
C SER A 47 -6.67 6.05 -5.60
N ALA A 48 -6.17 5.89 -4.36
CA ALA A 48 -4.84 5.34 -4.06
C ALA A 48 -4.63 3.81 -4.26
N PRO A 49 -5.64 2.92 -4.37
CA PRO A 49 -5.37 1.49 -4.45
C PRO A 49 -4.71 1.09 -5.78
N ASP A 50 -4.86 1.85 -6.87
CA ASP A 50 -4.28 1.47 -8.17
C ASP A 50 -2.75 1.43 -8.12
N TYR A 51 -2.10 2.47 -7.59
CA TYR A 51 -0.64 2.52 -7.46
C TYR A 51 -0.10 1.45 -6.52
N GLN A 52 -0.79 1.23 -5.39
CA GLN A 52 -0.41 0.23 -4.39
C GLN A 52 -0.56 -1.20 -4.93
N VAL A 53 -1.61 -1.46 -5.70
CA VAL A 53 -1.82 -2.76 -6.37
C VAL A 53 -0.77 -2.99 -7.45
N LYS A 54 -0.45 -1.98 -8.27
CA LYS A 54 0.64 -2.07 -9.25
C LYS A 54 2.00 -2.31 -8.61
N ALA A 55 2.32 -1.59 -7.54
CA ALA A 55 3.58 -1.78 -6.80
C ALA A 55 3.73 -3.22 -6.29
N ARG A 56 2.64 -3.84 -5.80
CA ARG A 56 2.62 -5.26 -5.41
C ARG A 56 2.93 -6.19 -6.57
N PHE A 57 2.29 -5.99 -7.72
CA PHE A 57 2.57 -6.78 -8.92
C PHE A 57 4.02 -6.64 -9.37
N TYR A 58 4.58 -5.44 -9.35
CA TYR A 58 5.99 -5.23 -9.70
C TYR A 58 6.96 -5.86 -8.71
N CYS A 59 6.67 -5.79 -7.41
CA CYS A 59 7.43 -6.50 -6.39
C CYS A 59 7.42 -8.02 -6.65
N GLN A 60 6.24 -8.59 -6.91
CA GLN A 60 6.09 -10.01 -7.19
C GLN A 60 6.82 -10.44 -8.47
N GLN A 61 6.68 -9.67 -9.55
CA GLN A 61 7.39 -9.93 -10.79
C GLN A 61 8.91 -9.95 -10.59
N THR A 62 9.47 -8.97 -9.88
CA THR A 62 10.90 -8.93 -9.58
C THR A 62 11.32 -10.06 -8.64
N MET A 63 10.46 -10.43 -7.68
CA MET A 63 10.69 -11.56 -6.79
C MET A 63 10.85 -12.87 -7.57
N GLU A 64 9.92 -13.15 -8.48
CA GLU A 64 9.95 -14.34 -9.32
C GLU A 64 11.17 -14.35 -10.25
N GLN A 65 11.50 -13.19 -10.85
CA GLN A 65 12.69 -13.07 -11.69
C GLN A 65 13.98 -13.38 -10.92
N LEU A 66 14.15 -12.82 -9.72
CA LEU A 66 15.36 -13.03 -8.91
C LEU A 66 15.42 -14.46 -8.34
N THR A 67 14.28 -15.02 -7.95
CA THR A 67 14.20 -16.38 -7.36
C THR A 67 14.09 -17.50 -8.39
N SER A 68 13.98 -17.17 -9.68
CA SER A 68 14.03 -18.16 -10.77
C SER A 68 15.35 -18.92 -10.83
N ASN A 69 16.44 -18.28 -10.37
CA ASN A 69 17.75 -18.88 -10.28
C ASN A 69 17.89 -19.75 -9.03
N ALA A 70 18.68 -20.83 -9.14
CA ALA A 70 19.05 -21.63 -7.97
C ALA A 70 19.82 -20.78 -6.95
N TYR A 71 19.81 -21.19 -5.67
CA TYR A 71 20.50 -20.48 -4.58
C TYR A 71 21.94 -20.03 -4.90
N THR A 72 22.69 -20.85 -5.63
CA THR A 72 24.08 -20.58 -6.03
C THR A 72 24.21 -19.53 -7.13
N GLY A 73 23.19 -19.36 -7.97
CA GLY A 73 23.16 -18.36 -9.04
C GLY A 73 22.68 -16.98 -8.60
N ILE A 74 22.22 -16.85 -7.34
CA ILE A 74 21.77 -15.58 -6.77
C ILE A 74 22.93 -14.94 -6.01
N SER A 75 23.50 -13.88 -6.55
CA SER A 75 24.58 -13.13 -5.87
C SER A 75 24.02 -12.19 -4.81
N VAL A 76 24.75 -12.06 -3.71
CA VAL A 76 24.50 -11.04 -2.68
C VAL A 76 24.89 -9.67 -3.25
N THR A 77 23.99 -8.68 -3.13
CA THR A 77 24.24 -7.33 -3.64
C THR A 77 24.95 -6.44 -2.63
N GLY A 78 24.88 -6.76 -1.32
CA GLY A 78 25.54 -5.97 -0.28
C GLY A 78 25.00 -4.55 -0.12
N GLY A 79 23.77 -4.30 -0.59
CA GLY A 79 23.14 -2.98 -0.65
C GLY A 79 21.96 -2.93 -1.61
N ASP A 80 21.30 -1.77 -1.66
CA ASP A 80 20.14 -1.52 -2.52
C ASP A 80 20.58 -1.39 -3.98
N PHE A 81 20.22 -2.37 -4.78
CA PHE A 81 20.36 -2.29 -6.23
C PHE A 81 19.11 -1.63 -6.83
N VAL A 82 19.30 -0.62 -7.66
CA VAL A 82 18.21 0.07 -8.36
C VAL A 82 18.02 -0.57 -9.73
N GLY A 83 16.85 -1.15 -9.97
CA GLY A 83 16.50 -1.70 -11.28
C GLY A 83 15.74 -0.72 -12.15
N ALA A 84 15.75 -0.97 -13.46
CA ALA A 84 14.85 -0.29 -14.39
C ALA A 84 13.40 -0.49 -13.93
N SER A 85 12.61 0.58 -13.91
CA SER A 85 11.18 0.49 -13.64
C SER A 85 10.41 0.21 -14.94
N PRO A 86 9.39 -0.66 -14.94
CA PRO A 86 8.57 -0.93 -16.12
C PRO A 86 7.64 0.25 -16.47
N GLU A 87 7.37 1.14 -15.51
CA GLU A 87 6.47 2.28 -15.69
C GLU A 87 7.10 3.56 -15.12
N THR A 88 6.87 4.68 -15.80
CA THR A 88 7.35 6.01 -15.41
C THR A 88 6.81 6.40 -14.03
N GLY A 89 7.68 6.90 -13.15
CA GLY A 89 7.33 7.34 -11.80
C GLY A 89 7.36 6.23 -10.75
N PHE A 90 7.45 4.96 -11.16
CA PHE A 90 7.80 3.88 -10.23
C PHE A 90 9.32 3.74 -10.15
N GLN A 91 9.84 3.39 -8.97
CA GLN A 91 11.25 3.05 -8.78
C GLN A 91 11.32 1.71 -8.06
N ARG A 92 12.20 0.82 -8.54
CA ARG A 92 12.39 -0.50 -7.96
C ARG A 92 13.77 -0.63 -7.37
N LYS A 93 13.83 -1.11 -6.13
CA LYS A 93 15.06 -1.43 -5.43
C LYS A 93 14.98 -2.84 -4.90
N TRP A 94 16.10 -3.54 -4.86
CA TRP A 94 16.19 -4.81 -4.14
C TRP A 94 17.53 -4.97 -3.48
N ASN A 95 17.54 -5.72 -2.40
CA ASN A 95 18.73 -6.06 -1.65
C ASN A 95 18.71 -7.55 -1.31
N ILE A 96 19.79 -8.23 -1.68
CA ILE A 96 20.02 -9.63 -1.35
C ILE A 96 21.18 -9.68 -0.37
N CYS A 97 20.96 -10.29 0.79
CA CYS A 97 21.98 -10.44 1.82
C CYS A 97 21.95 -11.82 2.47
N TYR A 98 23.08 -12.28 2.99
CA TYR A 98 23.14 -13.48 3.83
C TYR A 98 22.47 -13.23 5.19
N VAL A 99 21.78 -14.25 5.70
CA VAL A 99 21.13 -14.22 7.02
C VAL A 99 21.43 -15.49 7.80
N SER A 100 21.52 -15.43 9.13
CA SER A 100 21.75 -16.63 9.93
C SER A 100 20.43 -17.32 10.29
N ALA A 101 20.47 -18.63 10.53
CA ALA A 101 19.30 -19.37 11.03
C ALA A 101 18.81 -18.87 12.40
N SER A 102 19.72 -18.32 13.21
CA SER A 102 19.41 -17.74 14.52
C SER A 102 18.79 -16.33 14.44
N ASN A 103 19.03 -15.60 13.34
CA ASN A 103 18.47 -14.28 13.11
C ASN A 103 18.13 -14.10 11.61
N PRO A 104 16.96 -14.60 11.16
CA PRO A 104 16.56 -14.55 9.77
C PRO A 104 16.06 -13.18 9.31
N VAL A 105 16.02 -12.19 10.21
CA VAL A 105 15.43 -10.86 9.94
C VAL A 105 16.50 -9.88 9.45
N GLN A 106 17.68 -9.93 10.05
CA GLN A 106 18.76 -8.98 9.81
C GLN A 106 19.81 -9.58 8.87
N CYS A 107 20.32 -8.76 7.96
CA CYS A 107 21.48 -9.12 7.14
C CYS A 107 22.68 -9.37 8.06
N ALA A 108 23.43 -10.43 7.80
CA ALA A 108 24.68 -10.73 8.49
C ALA A 108 25.67 -9.56 8.37
N ALA A 109 26.47 -9.31 9.41
CA ALA A 109 27.48 -8.25 9.37
C ALA A 109 28.55 -8.50 8.30
N ASP A 110 28.86 -9.78 8.06
CA ASP A 110 29.74 -10.22 6.99
C ASP A 110 28.92 -10.83 5.85
N GLN A 111 28.97 -10.18 4.69
CA GLN A 111 28.26 -10.58 3.47
C GLN A 111 29.12 -11.47 2.54
N THR A 112 30.29 -11.92 3.01
CA THR A 112 31.18 -12.83 2.27
C THR A 112 30.99 -14.29 2.69
N VAL A 113 30.40 -14.53 3.86
CA VAL A 113 30.19 -15.87 4.43
C VAL A 113 28.80 -16.39 4.05
N ASP A 114 28.79 -17.50 3.31
CA ASP A 114 27.55 -18.19 2.94
C ASP A 114 26.96 -18.94 4.14
N THR A 115 25.84 -18.44 4.67
CA THR A 115 25.12 -19.01 5.81
C THR A 115 24.09 -20.08 5.42
N ASN A 116 24.03 -20.48 4.14
CA ASN A 116 22.99 -21.32 3.53
C ASN A 116 21.59 -20.67 3.43
N TYR A 117 21.44 -19.43 3.90
CA TYR A 117 20.21 -18.65 3.80
C TYR A 117 20.51 -17.25 3.28
N LYS A 118 19.72 -16.83 2.29
CA LYS A 118 19.73 -15.46 1.76
C LYS A 118 18.38 -14.83 2.01
N LYS A 119 18.36 -13.59 2.44
CA LYS A 119 17.16 -12.75 2.46
C LYS A 119 17.16 -11.88 1.21
N LEU A 120 16.05 -11.87 0.51
CA LEU A 120 15.79 -10.97 -0.60
C LEU A 120 14.70 -9.99 -0.16
N THR A 121 15.05 -8.71 -0.13
CA THR A 121 14.13 -7.60 0.15
C THR A 121 13.92 -6.83 -1.14
N ILE A 122 12.68 -6.55 -1.50
CA ILE A 122 12.33 -5.78 -2.69
C ILE A 122 11.45 -4.62 -2.24
N SER A 123 11.77 -3.44 -2.74
CA SER A 123 11.14 -2.18 -2.40
C SER A 123 10.72 -1.50 -3.69
N VAL A 124 9.43 -1.17 -3.81
CA VAL A 124 8.90 -0.40 -4.93
C VAL A 124 8.37 0.92 -4.40
N THR A 125 8.95 2.01 -4.88
CA THR A 125 8.46 3.37 -4.63
C THR A 125 7.52 3.77 -5.75
N THR A 126 6.32 4.18 -5.39
CA THR A 126 5.28 4.66 -6.31
C THR A 126 5.43 6.16 -6.57
N PRO A 127 4.73 6.70 -7.60
CA PRO A 127 4.82 8.13 -7.95
C PRO A 127 4.38 9.10 -6.85
N ASP A 128 3.55 8.63 -5.90
CA ASP A 128 3.10 9.38 -4.72
C ASP A 128 4.10 9.33 -3.54
N ASN A 129 5.31 8.81 -3.77
CA ASN A 129 6.36 8.55 -2.78
C ASN A 129 5.99 7.55 -1.69
N SER A 130 4.90 6.78 -1.85
CA SER A 130 4.66 5.64 -0.97
C SER A 130 5.59 4.48 -1.33
N VAL A 131 5.98 3.69 -0.33
CA VAL A 131 6.93 2.58 -0.50
C VAL A 131 6.24 1.29 -0.12
N TYR A 132 6.32 0.31 -1.02
CA TYR A 132 5.84 -1.04 -0.78
C TYR A 132 7.03 -2.01 -0.74
N ASP A 133 7.21 -2.65 0.41
CA ASP A 133 8.32 -3.56 0.67
C ASP A 133 7.84 -4.99 0.86
N VAL A 134 8.54 -5.95 0.26
CA VAL A 134 8.34 -7.38 0.47
C VAL A 134 9.68 -8.06 0.71
N SER A 135 9.73 -8.96 1.67
CA SER A 135 10.92 -9.75 1.99
C SER A 135 10.61 -11.24 1.87
N THR A 136 11.56 -12.01 1.34
CA THR A 136 11.52 -13.47 1.32
C THR A 136 12.86 -14.06 1.75
N LEU A 137 12.82 -15.34 2.10
CA LEU A 137 14.00 -16.14 2.44
C LEU A 137 14.23 -17.21 1.39
N ILE A 138 15.48 -17.35 0.99
CA ILE A 138 15.94 -18.33 0.00
C ILE A 138 16.93 -19.23 0.73
N SER A 139 16.61 -20.52 0.84
CA SER A 139 17.49 -21.52 1.43
C SER A 139 18.23 -22.31 0.36
N ARG A 140 19.43 -22.76 0.69
CA ARG A 140 20.12 -23.78 -0.10
C ARG A 140 19.36 -25.11 0.06
N ARG A 141 18.97 -25.73 -1.06
CA ARG A 141 18.41 -27.08 -1.06
C ARG A 141 19.50 -28.07 -0.63
N PRO A 142 19.21 -29.00 0.30
CA PRO A 142 20.15 -30.07 0.62
C PRO A 142 20.39 -30.90 -0.64
N LYS A 143 21.66 -31.30 -0.88
CA LYS A 143 21.98 -32.26 -1.93
C LYS A 143 21.34 -33.60 -1.52
N SER A 144 20.40 -34.08 -2.32
CA SER A 144 19.94 -35.47 -2.27
C SER A 144 20.97 -36.39 -2.91
#